data_AF-A0A6C0AYZ2-F1
#
_entry.id   AF-A0A6C0AYZ2-F1
#
_cell.length_a   1.000
_cell.length_b   1.000
_cell.length_c   1.000
_cell.angle_alpha   90.00
_cell.angle_beta   90.00
_cell.angle_gamma   90.00
#
_symmetry.space_group_name_H-M   'P 1'
#
loop_
_entity.id
_entity.type
_entity.pdbx_description
1 polymer ?
#
loop_
_entity_poly.entity_id
_entity_poly.type
_entity_poly.pdbx_seq_one_letter_code
_entity_poly.pdbx_strand_id
1 'polypeptide(L)'
;MKHTTKKNIKKIKNKTKKQFLFNPKNPKKSFDVYIDKNPKDTINIKYTTIEDVKNTIDKLEKLYKNKQYTHKRIWQVGMIMYVRLKVLRNKKSKQYALANKYFTFLGERTKLDEESRYKFVFKDDINSI
;
A
#
# COMPACT_ATOMS: atom_id res chain seq x y z
N MET A 1 -59.89 19.33 -8.45
CA MET A 1 -59.10 19.20 -7.20
C MET A 1 -57.61 19.34 -7.52
N LYS A 2 -56.93 20.35 -6.98
CA LYS A 2 -55.50 20.61 -7.23
C LYS A 2 -54.66 19.78 -6.25
N HIS A 3 -53.94 18.76 -6.72
CA HIS A 3 -53.03 17.98 -5.88
C HIS A 3 -51.69 18.71 -5.75
N THR A 4 -51.39 19.24 -4.57
CA THR A 4 -50.09 19.84 -4.25
C THR A 4 -49.13 18.77 -3.73
N THR A 5 -48.14 18.38 -4.53
CA THR A 5 -47.07 17.48 -4.08
C THR A 5 -46.02 18.25 -3.27
N LYS A 6 -46.04 18.09 -1.95
CA LYS A 6 -44.98 18.59 -1.07
C LYS A 6 -43.68 17.80 -1.32
N LYS A 7 -42.67 18.43 -1.92
CA LYS A 7 -41.30 17.89 -2.03
C LYS A 7 -40.67 17.79 -0.64
N ASN A 8 -40.46 16.58 -0.15
CA ASN A 8 -39.68 16.30 1.05
C ASN A 8 -38.18 16.48 0.74
N ILE A 9 -37.61 17.60 1.17
CA ILE A 9 -36.16 17.85 1.10
C ILE A 9 -35.49 17.01 2.18
N LYS A 10 -34.90 15.86 1.80
CA LYS A 10 -34.08 15.04 2.70
C LYS A 10 -32.86 15.85 3.13
N LYS A 11 -32.78 16.22 4.42
CA LYS A 11 -31.58 16.84 5.01
C LYS A 11 -30.38 15.91 4.82
N ILE A 12 -29.34 16.41 4.14
CA ILE A 12 -28.05 15.72 3.99
C ILE A 12 -27.44 15.62 5.39
N LYS A 13 -27.41 14.42 5.99
CA LYS A 13 -26.67 14.19 7.23
C LYS A 13 -25.19 14.37 6.93
N ASN A 14 -24.55 15.37 7.55
CA ASN A 14 -23.11 15.53 7.53
C ASN A 14 -22.46 14.22 8.00
N LYS A 15 -21.73 13.55 7.11
CA LYS A 15 -20.98 12.34 7.48
C LYS A 15 -19.98 12.73 8.55
N THR A 16 -20.15 12.21 9.77
CA THR A 16 -19.13 12.28 10.82
C THR A 16 -17.84 11.70 10.24
N LYS A 17 -16.71 12.41 10.42
CA LYS A 17 -15.39 11.92 9.99
C LYS A 17 -15.24 10.49 10.52
N LYS A 18 -14.99 9.52 9.63
CA LYS A 18 -14.72 8.14 10.05
C LYS A 18 -13.45 8.17 10.89
N GLN A 19 -13.60 8.16 12.21
CA GLN A 19 -12.50 7.93 13.11
C GLN A 19 -12.20 6.44 13.01
N PHE A 20 -11.05 6.09 12.44
CA PHE A 20 -10.51 4.74 12.59
C PHE A 20 -10.42 4.43 14.09
N LEU A 21 -10.59 3.17 14.50
CA LEU A 21 -10.47 2.72 15.90
C LEU A 21 -9.02 2.93 16.41
N PHE A 22 -8.65 4.19 16.61
CA PHE A 22 -7.39 4.62 17.18
C PHE A 22 -7.71 5.08 18.59
N ASN A 23 -7.21 4.33 19.58
CA ASN A 23 -7.34 4.72 20.98
C ASN A 23 -6.12 5.59 21.36
N PRO A 24 -6.26 6.92 21.49
CA PRO A 24 -5.14 7.81 21.80
C PRO A 24 -4.58 7.57 23.21
N LYS A 25 -5.38 7.04 24.13
CA LYS A 25 -4.97 6.75 25.52
C LYS A 25 -4.24 5.42 25.65
N ASN A 26 -4.52 4.45 24.78
CA ASN A 26 -3.82 3.17 24.77
C ASN A 26 -3.58 2.68 23.33
N PRO A 27 -2.45 3.12 22.73
CA PRO A 27 -2.04 2.76 21.38
C PRO A 27 -2.05 1.26 21.06
N LYS A 28 -1.79 0.39 22.05
CA LYS A 28 -1.66 -1.07 21.92
C LYS A 28 -2.99 -1.82 21.84
N LYS A 29 -4.11 -1.17 22.22
CA LYS A 29 -5.48 -1.74 22.13
C LYS A 29 -6.14 -1.52 20.76
N SER A 30 -5.50 -0.74 19.89
CA SER A 30 -5.96 -0.54 18.51
C SER A 30 -5.51 -1.74 17.69
N PHE A 31 -6.34 -2.28 16.79
CA PHE A 31 -6.00 -3.45 15.97
C PHE A 31 -4.61 -3.28 15.35
N ASP A 32 -3.67 -4.07 15.85
CA ASP A 32 -2.26 -3.96 15.52
C ASP A 32 -1.91 -5.00 14.48
N VAL A 33 -1.69 -4.53 13.26
CA VAL A 33 -0.88 -5.31 12.34
C VAL A 33 0.18 -4.41 11.70
N TYR A 34 -0.13 -3.16 11.32
CA TYR A 34 0.83 -2.29 10.60
C TYR A 34 0.59 -0.77 10.74
N ILE A 35 0.26 -0.27 11.93
CA ILE A 35 0.03 1.18 12.14
C ILE A 35 1.31 1.81 12.68
N ASP A 36 2.16 2.30 11.78
CA ASP A 36 2.98 3.45 12.15
C ASP A 36 2.04 4.64 12.32
N LYS A 37 1.97 5.21 13.53
CA LYS A 37 0.92 6.15 13.93
C LYS A 37 1.19 7.57 13.45
N ASN A 38 2.36 7.80 12.87
CA ASN A 38 2.77 9.09 12.36
C ASN A 38 2.38 9.21 10.87
N PRO A 39 1.51 10.16 10.51
CA PRO A 39 1.07 10.34 9.13
C PRO A 39 2.22 10.65 8.16
N LYS A 40 3.37 11.16 8.66
CA LYS A 40 4.57 11.43 7.86
C LYS A 40 5.20 10.17 7.25
N ASP A 41 5.00 9.01 7.88
CA ASP A 41 5.57 7.72 7.43
C ASP A 41 4.67 7.01 6.40
N THR A 42 3.61 7.68 5.92
CA THR A 42 2.68 7.17 4.91
C THR A 42 3.29 7.29 3.51
N ILE A 43 3.61 6.15 2.90
CA ILE A 43 4.03 6.08 1.50
C ILE A 43 2.79 5.82 0.63
N ASN A 44 2.42 6.80 -0.18
CA ASN A 44 1.32 6.65 -1.13
C ASN A 44 1.67 5.60 -2.21
N ILE A 45 0.82 4.58 -2.36
CA ILE A 45 0.95 3.51 -3.36
C ILE A 45 -0.09 3.76 -4.45
N LYS A 46 0.34 3.95 -5.69
CA LYS A 46 -0.53 3.91 -6.87
C LYS A 46 -0.28 2.60 -7.62
N TYR A 47 -1.35 2.00 -8.14
CA TYR A 47 -1.29 0.74 -8.89
C TYR A 47 -2.33 0.69 -10.00
N THR A 48 -2.69 1.86 -10.53
CA THR A 48 -3.70 1.96 -11.59
C THR A 48 -3.11 1.43 -12.89
N THR A 49 -1.94 1.93 -13.27
CA THR A 49 -1.18 1.49 -14.45
C THR A 49 -0.01 0.59 -14.04
N ILE A 50 0.61 -0.08 -15.02
CA ILE A 50 1.86 -0.83 -14.78
C ILE A 50 2.97 0.14 -14.36
N GLU A 51 3.01 1.31 -14.99
CA GLU A 51 3.98 2.37 -14.72
C GLU A 51 3.86 2.90 -13.28
N ASP A 52 2.64 3.03 -12.74
CA ASP A 52 2.45 3.40 -11.33
C ASP A 52 3.08 2.38 -10.37
N VAL A 53 2.97 1.09 -10.68
CA VAL A 53 3.54 0.01 -9.86
C VAL A 53 5.06 0.06 -9.93
N LYS A 54 5.64 0.24 -11.12
CA LYS A 54 7.09 0.41 -11.32
C LYS A 54 7.62 1.59 -10.52
N ASN A 55 7.03 2.77 -10.71
CA ASN A 55 7.42 3.98 -9.98
C ASN A 55 7.29 3.81 -8.46
N THR A 56 6.28 3.07 -8.00
CA THR A 56 6.15 2.76 -6.56
C THR A 56 7.28 1.85 -6.09
N ILE A 57 7.63 0.80 -6.82
CA ILE A 57 8.76 -0.09 -6.51
C ILE A 57 10.08 0.69 -6.50
N ASP A 58 10.34 1.51 -7.50
CA ASP A 58 11.56 2.32 -7.59
C ASP A 58 11.67 3.30 -6.43
N LYS A 59 10.55 3.91 -6.03
CA LYS A 59 10.49 4.76 -4.85
C LYS A 59 10.83 3.97 -3.59
N LEU A 60 10.29 2.77 -3.41
CA LEU A 60 10.60 1.91 -2.26
C LEU A 60 12.08 1.50 -2.22
N GLU A 61 12.66 1.14 -3.36
CA GLU A 61 14.08 0.80 -3.43
C GLU A 61 14.96 2.02 -3.12
N LYS A 62 14.67 3.20 -3.67
CA LYS A 62 15.38 4.45 -3.33
C LYS A 62 15.33 4.75 -1.84
N LEU A 63 14.13 4.66 -1.24
CA LEU A 63 13.93 4.88 0.18
C LEU A 63 14.73 3.90 1.04
N TYR A 64 14.80 2.64 0.63
CA TYR A 64 15.58 1.61 1.31
C TYR A 64 17.09 1.87 1.20
N LYS A 65 17.60 2.09 -0.02
CA LYS A 65 19.04 2.31 -0.28
C LYS A 65 19.57 3.58 0.37
N ASN A 66 18.73 4.61 0.48
CA ASN A 66 19.04 5.85 1.20
C ASN A 66 18.96 5.70 2.72
N LYS A 67 18.72 4.48 3.24
CA LYS A 67 18.57 4.17 4.68
C LYS A 67 17.47 4.97 5.39
N GLN A 68 16.51 5.52 4.64
CA GLN A 68 15.39 6.27 5.23
C GLN A 68 14.39 5.34 5.92
N TYR A 69 14.23 4.12 5.39
CA TYR A 69 13.34 3.11 5.96
C TYR A 69 14.05 1.76 6.07
N THR A 70 13.72 1.04 7.14
CA THR A 70 14.21 -0.33 7.36
C THR A 70 13.60 -1.30 6.36
N HIS A 71 14.28 -2.42 6.11
CA HIS A 71 13.77 -3.48 5.24
C HIS A 71 12.37 -3.96 5.68
N LYS A 72 12.12 -4.05 6.99
CA LYS A 72 10.82 -4.42 7.55
C LYS A 72 9.70 -3.51 7.04
N ARG A 73 9.92 -2.18 7.02
CA ARG A 73 8.93 -1.22 6.55
C ARG A 73 8.67 -1.37 5.05
N ILE A 74 9.72 -1.51 4.25
CA ILE A 74 9.62 -1.72 2.80
C ILE A 74 8.84 -3.01 2.49
N TRP A 75 9.15 -4.08 3.22
CA TRP A 75 8.46 -5.37 3.10
C TRP A 75 6.95 -5.25 3.40
N GLN A 76 6.56 -4.51 4.44
CA GLN A 76 5.15 -4.25 4.76
C GLN A 76 4.43 -3.54 3.61
N VAL A 77 5.03 -2.50 3.04
CA VAL A 77 4.42 -1.73 1.94
C VAL A 77 4.33 -2.60 0.68
N GLY A 78 5.37 -3.37 0.37
CA GLY A 78 5.36 -4.36 -0.71
C GLY A 78 4.28 -5.43 -0.54
N MET A 79 4.10 -5.96 0.68
CA MET A 79 3.04 -6.92 1.00
C MET A 79 1.65 -6.34 0.80
N ILE A 80 1.40 -5.10 1.23
CA ILE A 80 0.10 -4.42 1.00
C ILE A 80 -0.17 -4.25 -0.50
N MET A 81 0.84 -3.83 -1.27
CA MET A 81 0.72 -3.71 -2.73
C MET A 81 0.37 -5.06 -3.38
N TYR A 82 1.07 -6.13 -3.00
CA TYR A 82 0.80 -7.49 -3.46
C TYR A 82 -0.63 -7.95 -3.13
N VAL A 83 -1.06 -7.84 -1.87
CA VAL A 83 -2.40 -8.30 -1.43
C VAL A 83 -3.50 -7.55 -2.18
N ARG A 84 -3.38 -6.23 -2.34
CA ARG A 84 -4.34 -5.42 -3.09
C ARG A 84 -4.45 -5.85 -4.55
N LEU A 85 -3.31 -6.05 -5.21
CA LEU A 85 -3.29 -6.50 -6.60
C LEU A 85 -3.70 -7.96 -6.77
N LYS A 86 -3.48 -8.82 -5.77
CA LYS A 86 -3.93 -10.22 -5.75
C LYS A 86 -5.44 -10.33 -5.85
N VAL A 87 -6.17 -9.48 -5.12
CA VAL A 87 -7.64 -9.40 -5.21
C VAL A 87 -8.08 -8.97 -6.60
N LEU A 88 -7.29 -8.14 -7.28
CA LEU A 88 -7.58 -7.60 -8.61
C LEU A 88 -6.91 -8.38 -9.75
N ARG A 89 -6.31 -9.55 -9.48
CA ARG A 89 -5.44 -10.27 -10.43
C ARG A 89 -6.11 -10.55 -11.78
N ASN A 90 -7.42 -10.82 -11.78
CA ASN A 90 -8.18 -11.11 -13.01
C ASN A 90 -8.35 -9.87 -13.90
N LYS A 91 -8.35 -8.67 -13.31
CA LYS A 91 -8.51 -7.39 -14.03
C LYS A 91 -7.18 -6.68 -14.30
N LYS A 92 -6.17 -6.97 -13.49
CA LYS A 92 -4.86 -6.30 -13.48
C LYS A 92 -3.73 -7.32 -13.40
N SER A 93 -3.74 -8.28 -14.33
CA SER A 93 -2.81 -9.43 -14.32
C SER A 93 -1.35 -9.01 -14.41
N LYS A 94 -1.01 -8.07 -15.30
CA LYS A 94 0.36 -7.56 -15.48
C LYS A 94 0.87 -6.81 -14.24
N GLN A 95 0.05 -5.94 -13.66
CA GLN A 95 0.38 -5.23 -12.41
C GLN A 95 0.59 -6.23 -11.26
N TYR A 96 -0.29 -7.23 -11.16
CA TYR A 96 -0.17 -8.28 -10.17
C TYR A 96 1.11 -9.09 -10.36
N ALA A 97 1.46 -9.46 -11.59
CA ALA A 97 2.69 -10.20 -11.88
C ALA A 97 3.93 -9.44 -11.41
N LEU A 98 4.02 -8.13 -11.72
CA LEU A 98 5.11 -7.27 -11.27
C LEU A 98 5.17 -7.17 -9.74
N ALA A 99 4.03 -6.91 -9.09
CA ALA A 99 3.98 -6.81 -7.63
C ALA A 99 4.32 -8.15 -6.95
N ASN A 100 3.92 -9.28 -7.54
CA ASN A 100 4.27 -10.61 -7.05
C ASN A 100 5.78 -10.88 -7.18
N LYS A 101 6.38 -10.54 -8.32
CA LYS A 101 7.83 -10.64 -8.54
C LYS A 101 8.60 -9.83 -7.49
N TYR A 102 8.18 -8.59 -7.24
CA TYR A 102 8.79 -7.75 -6.21
C TYR A 102 8.59 -8.30 -4.79
N PHE A 103 7.40 -8.85 -4.48
CA PHE A 103 7.13 -9.48 -3.20
C PHE A 103 8.03 -10.70 -2.93
N THR A 104 8.22 -11.57 -3.94
CA THR A 104 9.14 -12.70 -3.85
C THR A 104 10.58 -12.23 -3.64
N PHE A 105 11.03 -11.23 -4.40
CA PHE A 105 12.35 -10.62 -4.25
C PHE A 105 12.59 -10.07 -2.83
N LEU A 106 11.59 -9.37 -2.26
CA LEU A 106 11.64 -8.92 -0.88
C LEU A 106 11.74 -10.10 0.10
N GLY A 107 11.04 -11.20 -0.15
CA GLY A 107 11.14 -12.44 0.62
C GLY A 107 12.53 -13.04 0.59
N GLU A 108 13.17 -13.12 -0.58
CA GLU A 108 14.57 -13.58 -0.70
C GLU A 108 15.53 -12.67 0.04
N ARG A 109 15.34 -11.35 -0.08
CA ARG A 109 16.15 -10.35 0.63
C ARG A 109 16.06 -10.51 2.15
N THR A 110 14.93 -10.95 2.72
CA THR A 110 14.86 -11.22 4.17
C THR A 110 15.85 -12.28 4.64
N LYS A 111 16.26 -13.21 3.78
CA LYS A 111 17.16 -14.32 4.13
C LYS A 111 18.63 -13.92 4.16
N LEU A 112 18.97 -12.79 3.54
CA LEU A 112 20.34 -12.28 3.46
C LEU A 112 20.74 -11.55 4.74
N ASP A 113 22.06 -11.46 4.97
CA ASP A 113 22.65 -10.57 5.98
C ASP A 113 22.45 -9.08 5.62
N GLU A 114 22.64 -8.20 6.59
CA GLU A 114 22.35 -6.78 6.42
C GLU A 114 23.15 -6.11 5.30
N GLU A 115 24.45 -6.40 5.20
CA GLU A 115 25.31 -5.81 4.17
C GLU A 115 24.92 -6.29 2.77
N SER A 116 24.68 -7.59 2.62
CA SER A 116 24.21 -8.20 1.39
C SER A 116 22.84 -7.68 0.95
N ARG A 117 21.92 -7.39 1.89
CA ARG A 117 20.61 -6.80 1.56
C ARG A 117 20.74 -5.43 0.89
N TYR A 118 21.71 -4.61 1.30
CA TYR A 118 21.97 -3.31 0.68
C TYR A 118 22.63 -3.43 -0.69
N LYS A 119 23.29 -4.55 -1.01
CA LYS A 119 23.85 -4.84 -2.33
C LYS A 119 22.84 -5.54 -3.27
N PHE A 120 21.80 -6.18 -2.71
CA PHE A 120 20.77 -6.89 -3.46
C PHE A 120 19.83 -5.92 -4.20
N VAL A 121 19.76 -5.99 -5.52
CA VAL A 121 19.03 -5.04 -6.38
C VAL A 121 17.91 -5.75 -7.13
N PHE A 122 16.73 -5.13 -7.16
CA PHE A 122 15.61 -5.62 -7.95
C PHE A 122 15.89 -5.37 -9.43
N LYS A 123 15.88 -6.43 -10.25
CA LYS A 123 15.96 -6.32 -11.71
C LYS A 123 14.60 -6.66 -12.31
N ASP A 124 13.97 -5.69 -12.95
CA ASP A 124 12.76 -5.93 -13.72
C ASP A 124 13.06 -6.03 -15.22
N ASP A 125 13.19 -7.26 -15.72
CA ASP A 125 13.22 -7.50 -17.16
C ASP A 125 11.84 -7.23 -17.76
N ILE A 126 11.72 -6.10 -18.46
CA ILE A 126 10.49 -5.59 -19.07
C ILE A 126 9.87 -6.61 -20.05
N ASN A 127 10.69 -7.49 -20.62
CA ASN A 127 10.27 -8.51 -21.59
C ASN A 127 9.63 -9.76 -20.97
N SER A 128 9.55 -9.83 -19.63
CA SER A 128 9.08 -11.03 -18.90
C SER A 128 7.63 -10.93 -18.39
N ILE A 129 6.87 -9.86 -18.70
CA ILE A 129 5.51 -9.59 -18.15
C ILE A 129 4.46 -9.29 -19.24
#